data_AF-A0A3S0PJM2-F1
#
_entry.id   AF-A0A3S0PJM2-F1
#
_cell.length_a   1.000
_cell.length_b   1.000
_cell.length_c   1.000
_cell.angle_alpha   90.00
_cell.angle_beta   90.00
_cell.angle_gamma   90.00
#
_symmetry.space_group_name_H-M   'P 1'
#
loop_
_entity.id
_entity.type
_entity.pdbx_description
1 polymer ?
#
loop_
_entity_poly.entity_id
_entity_poly.type
_entity_poly.pdbx_seq_one_letter_code
_entity_poly.pdbx_strand_id
1 'polypeptide(L)'
;MSILTDNVIPGNHGKIFGTNAIKDLDLLEIKASLLKLDGIIDVLLNTDLFPREFTIHTSKMIPVSVIQDQVRSVGFHAIPKEVFEL
;
A
#
# COMPACT_ATOMS: atom_id res chain seq x y z
N MET A 1 -0.61 12.58 -14.83
CA MET A 1 -1.77 12.39 -13.94
C MET A 1 -2.71 11.43 -14.62
N SER A 2 -2.74 10.19 -14.16
CA SER A 2 -3.66 9.16 -14.65
C SER A 2 -4.46 8.66 -13.45
N ILE A 3 -5.78 8.49 -13.63
CA ILE A 3 -6.66 8.03 -12.54
C ILE A 3 -6.15 6.68 -11.98
N LEU A 4 -5.58 5.83 -12.83
CA LEU A 4 -5.01 4.53 -12.46
C LEU A 4 -3.70 4.65 -11.66
N THR A 5 -2.86 5.66 -11.96
CA THR A 5 -1.61 5.90 -11.23
C THR A 5 -1.88 6.56 -9.89
N ASP A 6 -2.85 7.46 -9.84
CA ASP A 6 -3.07 8.37 -8.72
C ASP A 6 -4.01 7.77 -7.65
N ASN A 7 -4.67 6.64 -7.95
CA ASN A 7 -5.60 5.98 -7.04
C ASN A 7 -5.30 4.47 -6.88
N VAL A 8 -5.73 3.92 -5.76
CA VAL A 8 -5.96 2.49 -5.55
C VAL A 8 -7.41 2.21 -5.94
N ILE A 9 -7.60 1.30 -6.90
CA ILE A 9 -8.91 1.01 -7.48
C ILE A 9 -9.48 -0.24 -6.82
N PRO A 10 -10.78 -0.23 -6.47
CA PRO A 10 -11.43 -1.40 -5.90
C PRO A 10 -11.47 -2.57 -6.88
N GLY A 11 -11.30 -3.78 -6.36
CA GLY A 11 -11.26 -5.02 -7.14
C GLY A 11 -10.23 -6.01 -6.61
N ASN A 12 -9.96 -7.07 -7.39
CA ASN A 12 -9.14 -8.20 -6.93
C ASN A 12 -7.63 -8.03 -7.11
N HIS A 13 -7.17 -7.10 -7.96
CA HIS A 13 -5.75 -6.96 -8.29
C HIS A 13 -4.96 -6.28 -7.16
N GLY A 14 -5.60 -5.39 -6.40
CA GLY A 14 -4.92 -4.55 -5.42
C GLY A 14 -3.87 -3.63 -6.05
N LYS A 15 -3.15 -2.86 -5.22
CA LYS A 15 -2.02 -2.04 -5.66
C LYS A 15 -0.81 -2.29 -4.78
N ILE A 16 0.33 -2.51 -5.45
CA ILE A 16 1.60 -2.86 -4.79
C ILE A 16 2.34 -1.57 -4.43
N PHE A 17 2.91 -1.55 -3.22
CA PHE A 17 3.74 -0.49 -2.71
C PHE A 17 5.06 -1.06 -2.19
N GLY A 18 6.17 -0.43 -2.57
CA GLY A 18 7.45 -0.63 -1.92
C GLY A 18 7.59 0.26 -0.69
N THR A 19 8.29 -0.23 0.32
CA THR A 19 8.58 0.54 1.55
C THR A 19 10.04 0.42 1.99
N ASN A 20 10.48 1.40 2.78
CA ASN A 20 11.78 1.42 3.43
C ASN A 20 11.79 0.70 4.79
N ALA A 21 10.69 0.07 5.20
CA ALA A 21 10.65 -0.81 6.37
C ALA A 21 11.60 -2.00 6.18
N ILE A 22 12.30 -2.40 7.24
CA ILE A 22 13.29 -3.50 7.20
C ILE A 22 12.89 -4.66 8.12
N LYS A 23 12.19 -4.40 9.22
CA LYS A 23 11.77 -5.45 10.17
C LYS A 23 10.34 -5.89 9.89
N ASP A 24 10.02 -7.13 10.28
CA ASP A 24 8.66 -7.66 10.13
C ASP A 24 7.66 -6.87 10.99
N LEU A 25 8.11 -6.44 12.18
CA LEU A 25 7.31 -5.62 13.08
C LEU A 25 6.91 -4.28 12.44
N ASP A 26 7.83 -3.65 11.71
CA ASP A 26 7.59 -2.39 11.00
C ASP A 26 6.46 -2.56 9.96
N LEU A 27 6.48 -3.67 9.21
CA LEU A 27 5.43 -3.98 8.24
C LEU A 27 4.08 -4.27 8.90
N LEU A 28 4.09 -4.89 10.08
CA LEU A 28 2.86 -5.12 10.86
C LEU A 28 2.27 -3.79 11.36
N GLU A 29 3.10 -2.83 11.77
CA GLU A 29 2.64 -1.48 12.13
C GLU A 29 2.03 -0.75 10.93
N ILE A 30 2.70 -0.81 9.76
CA ILE A 30 2.16 -0.26 8.50
C ILE A 30 0.79 -0.89 8.20
N LYS A 31 0.67 -2.22 8.24
CA LYS A 31 -0.59 -2.95 8.02
C LYS A 31 -1.66 -2.50 9.00
N ALA A 32 -1.37 -2.48 10.30
CA ALA A 32 -2.32 -2.09 11.33
C ALA A 32 -2.76 -0.62 11.19
N SER A 33 -1.87 0.25 10.70
CA SER A 33 -2.18 1.65 10.42
C SER A 33 -3.11 1.80 9.22
N LEU A 34 -2.82 1.10 8.13
CA LEU A 34 -3.62 1.13 6.90
C LEU A 34 -5.03 0.55 7.10
N LEU A 35 -5.17 -0.56 7.83
CA LEU A 35 -6.49 -1.17 8.09
C LEU A 35 -7.46 -0.27 8.88
N LYS A 36 -7.00 0.85 9.44
CA LYS A 36 -7.86 1.86 10.08
C LYS A 36 -8.51 2.81 9.08
N LEU A 37 -8.02 2.86 7.84
CA LEU A 37 -8.57 3.72 6.80
C LEU A 37 -9.89 3.13 6.28
N ASP A 38 -10.91 3.98 6.22
CA ASP A 38 -12.21 3.60 5.64
C ASP A 38 -12.04 3.23 4.16
N GLY A 39 -12.47 2.02 3.81
CA GLY A 39 -12.39 1.48 2.46
C GLY A 39 -11.21 0.54 2.18
N ILE A 40 -10.31 0.30 3.13
CA ILE A 40 -9.29 -0.75 3.01
C ILE A 40 -9.88 -2.08 3.46
N ILE A 41 -9.82 -3.09 2.59
CA ILE A 41 -10.32 -4.45 2.85
C ILE A 41 -9.20 -5.30 3.44
N ASP A 42 -8.04 -5.30 2.78
CA ASP A 42 -6.90 -6.13 3.18
C ASP A 42 -5.58 -5.48 2.78
N VAL A 43 -4.53 -5.87 3.50
CA VAL A 43 -3.13 -5.52 3.24
C VAL A 43 -2.30 -6.79 3.31
N LEU A 44 -1.80 -7.23 2.17
CA LEU A 44 -0.92 -8.39 2.04
C LEU A 44 0.53 -7.94 2.14
N LEU A 45 1.30 -8.54 3.04
CA LEU A 45 2.71 -8.23 3.24
C LEU A 45 3.56 -9.21 2.45
N ASN A 46 4.56 -8.71 1.73
CA ASN A 46 5.57 -9.52 1.04
C ASN A 46 6.94 -9.25 1.65
N THR A 47 7.43 -10.21 2.43
CA THR A 47 8.72 -10.16 3.14
C THR A 47 9.85 -10.86 2.40
N ASP A 48 9.57 -11.54 1.29
CA ASP A 48 10.53 -12.38 0.57
C ASP A 48 11.41 -11.57 -0.40
N LEU A 49 11.06 -10.29 -0.63
CA LEU A 49 11.73 -9.38 -1.54
C LEU A 49 12.31 -8.17 -0.79
N PHE A 50 13.41 -7.62 -1.32
CA PHE A 50 13.98 -6.35 -0.87
C PHE A 50 14.08 -5.36 -2.05
N PRO A 51 13.56 -4.11 -1.93
CA PRO A 51 12.83 -3.56 -0.78
C PRO A 51 11.54 -4.33 -0.49
N ARG A 52 11.10 -4.31 0.78
CA ARG A 52 9.89 -5.00 1.22
C ARG A 52 8.66 -4.37 0.58
N GLU A 53 7.65 -5.19 0.33
CA GLU A 53 6.46 -4.77 -0.40
C GLU A 53 5.19 -5.10 0.38
N PHE A 54 4.13 -4.36 0.08
CA PHE A 54 2.79 -4.71 0.50
C PHE A 54 1.78 -4.38 -0.59
N THR A 55 0.71 -5.16 -0.65
CA THR A 55 -0.40 -4.98 -1.59
C THR A 55 -1.63 -4.54 -0.83
N ILE A 56 -2.29 -3.47 -1.28
CA ILE A 56 -3.53 -2.97 -0.69
C ILE A 56 -4.71 -3.35 -1.59
N HIS A 57 -5.76 -3.91 -0.98
CA HIS A 57 -7.07 -4.10 -1.60
C HIS A 57 -8.09 -3.16 -0.97
N THR A 58 -8.90 -2.50 -1.80
CA THR A 58 -9.88 -1.52 -1.36
C THR A 58 -11.29 -1.87 -1.83
N SER A 59 -12.30 -1.45 -1.07
CA SER A 59 -13.72 -1.55 -1.44
C SER A 59 -14.22 -0.32 -2.21
N LYS A 60 -13.47 0.77 -2.14
CA LYS A 60 -13.72 2.02 -2.85
C LYS A 60 -12.42 2.61 -3.38
N MET A 61 -12.54 3.62 -4.23
CA MET A 61 -11.39 4.35 -4.74
C MET A 61 -10.73 5.13 -3.59
N ILE A 62 -9.43 4.93 -3.41
CA ILE A 62 -8.63 5.65 -2.40
C ILE A 62 -7.44 6.31 -3.11
N PRO A 63 -7.22 7.63 -2.94
CA PRO A 63 -6.04 8.28 -3.51
C PRO A 63 -4.75 7.67 -2.96
N VAL A 64 -3.76 7.49 -3.84
CA VAL A 64 -2.44 6.99 -3.43
C VAL A 64 -1.81 7.89 -2.37
N SER A 65 -2.04 9.20 -2.44
CA SER A 65 -1.56 10.15 -1.43
C SER A 65 -2.05 9.82 -0.03
N VAL A 66 -3.31 9.39 0.13
CA VAL A 66 -3.87 9.00 1.45
C VAL A 66 -3.12 7.81 2.03
N ILE A 67 -2.78 6.82 1.20
CA ILE A 67 -1.96 5.69 1.61
C ILE A 67 -0.57 6.16 2.03
N GLN A 68 0.07 6.99 1.20
CA GLN A 68 1.42 7.48 1.46
C GLN A 68 1.49 8.30 2.75
N ASP A 69 0.48 9.14 3.01
CA ASP A 69 0.40 9.96 4.21
C ASP A 69 0.15 9.10 5.46
N GLN A 70 -0.70 8.07 5.35
CA GLN A 70 -0.92 7.14 6.45
C GLN A 70 0.34 6.34 6.80
N VAL A 71 1.08 5.88 5.79
CA VAL A 71 2.36 5.18 6.00
C VAL A 71 3.42 6.13 6.56
N ARG A 72 3.42 7.39 6.13
CA ARG A 72 4.30 8.43 6.68
C ARG A 72 4.01 8.74 8.15
N SER A 73 2.75 8.67 8.55
CA SER A 73 2.36 8.89 9.95
C SER A 73 2.98 7.88 10.93
N VAL A 74 3.34 6.69 10.44
CA VAL A 74 4.03 5.64 11.21
C VAL A 74 5.55 5.61 10.98
N GLY A 75 6.10 6.62 10.29
CA GLY A 75 7.55 6.81 10.12
C GLY A 75 8.15 6.14 8.89
N PHE A 76 7.33 5.61 7.97
CA PHE A 76 7.81 4.91 6.78
C PHE A 76 7.38 5.61 5.49
N HIS A 77 7.97 5.20 4.36
CA HIS A 77 7.58 5.66 3.04
C HIS A 77 6.88 4.54 2.29
N ALA A 78 5.85 4.90 1.52
CA ALA A 78 5.20 4.02 0.56
C ALA A 78 5.38 4.60 -0.84
N ILE A 79 5.94 3.81 -1.75
CA ILE A 79 6.11 4.19 -3.15
C ILE A 79 5.26 3.21 -3.98
N PRO A 80 4.23 3.67 -4.71
CA PRO A 80 3.44 2.79 -5.55
C PRO A 80 4.35 2.17 -6.62
N LYS A 81 4.28 0.85 -6.78
CA LYS A 81 4.86 0.17 -7.94
C LYS A 81 3.80 0.11 -9.03
N GLU A 82 4.16 0.51 -10.23
CA GLU A 82 3.29 0.31 -11.37
C GLU A 82 3.27 -1.19 -11.70
N VAL A 83 2.08 -1.78 -11.68
CA VAL A 83 1.87 -3.12 -12.24
C VAL A 83 1.37 -2.88 -13.66
N PHE A 84 2.31 -2.88 -14.61
CA PHE A 84 1.97 -3.02 -16.02
C PHE A 84 2.85 -4.13 -16.59
N GLU A 85 2.33 -5.36 -16.58
CA GLU A 85 2.59 -6.27 -17.68
C GLU A 85 1.43 -6.09 -18.67
N LEU A 86 1.76 -5.57 -19.86
CA LEU A 86 0.86 -5.49 -21.02
C LEU A 86 0.69 -6.88 -21.64
#